data_AF-A0A3P7L2F6-F1
#
_entry.id   AF-A0A3P7L2F6-F1
#
_cell.length_a   1.000
_cell.length_b   1.000
_cell.length_c   1.000
_cell.angle_alpha   90.00
_cell.angle_beta   90.00
_cell.angle_gamma   90.00
#
_symmetry.space_group_name_H-M   'P 1'
#
loop_
_entity.id
_entity.type
_entity.pdbx_description
1 polymer ?
#
loop_
_entity_poly.entity_id
_entity_poly.type
_entity_poly.pdbx_seq_one_letter_code
_entity_poly.pdbx_strand_id
1 'polypeptide(L)'
;MSDELSLEELRVESATHSAKEFRRQYNVLEEIGRGGFGIVYRATRIADNLPVAVKFVEHKHVREWTMTCNQLIPSEVCHLETCKDVPGVIRLIDWFANSKGFLIVMERPENCMDIFDLISTYGRLDEDTARAIFIQVVDSVCTMYAKHGLIHRDIKVIMGFAA
;
A
#
# COMPACT_ATOMS: atom_id res chain seq x y z
N MET A 1 -7.32 -8.41 40.32
CA MET A 1 -6.37 -9.15 39.47
C MET A 1 -7.06 -9.33 38.15
N SER A 2 -6.92 -8.29 37.35
CA SER A 2 -7.74 -7.93 36.21
C SER A 2 -7.21 -8.63 34.97
N ASP A 3 -8.13 -9.32 34.30
CA ASP A 3 -8.27 -9.39 32.85
C ASP A 3 -6.98 -9.56 32.05
N GLU A 4 -6.45 -10.78 32.12
CA GLU A 4 -5.69 -11.36 31.02
C GLU A 4 -6.70 -11.70 29.91
N LEU A 5 -7.17 -10.67 29.20
CA LEU A 5 -7.98 -10.81 28.00
C LEU A 5 -7.11 -11.54 26.98
N SER A 6 -7.41 -12.82 26.76
CA SER A 6 -6.59 -13.68 25.91
C SER A 6 -6.41 -13.06 24.53
N LEU A 7 -5.16 -12.98 24.07
CA LEU A 7 -4.79 -12.51 22.72
C LEU A 7 -5.44 -13.34 21.60
N GLU A 8 -6.13 -14.43 21.94
CA GLU A 8 -6.91 -15.28 21.04
C GLU A 8 -8.28 -14.68 20.68
N GLU A 9 -8.89 -13.85 21.52
CA GLU A 9 -10.20 -13.23 21.26
C GLU A 9 -10.13 -12.01 20.31
N LEU A 10 -8.93 -11.49 20.03
CA LEU A 10 -8.70 -10.38 19.09
C LEU A 10 -8.56 -10.82 17.62
N ARG A 11 -8.64 -12.13 17.34
CA ARG A 11 -8.62 -12.68 15.97
C ARG A 11 -10.03 -12.88 15.42
N VAL A 12 -10.84 -11.83 15.42
CA VAL A 12 -11.99 -11.82 14.53
C VAL A 12 -11.45 -11.50 13.14
N GLU A 13 -11.05 -12.54 12.39
CA GLU A 13 -11.14 -12.47 10.93
C GLU A 13 -12.60 -12.13 10.62
N SER A 14 -12.90 -10.85 10.41
CA SER A 14 -14.18 -10.49 9.81
C SER A 14 -14.30 -11.33 8.55
N ALA A 15 -15.35 -12.14 8.45
CA ALA A 15 -15.52 -13.10 7.35
C ALA A 15 -15.37 -12.42 5.96
N THR A 16 -15.66 -11.11 5.90
CA THR A 16 -15.53 -10.24 4.74
C THR A 16 -14.09 -10.00 4.28
N HIS A 17 -13.11 -10.01 5.18
CA HIS A 17 -11.69 -9.71 4.88
C HIS A 17 -10.80 -10.96 4.94
N SER A 18 -11.36 -12.15 4.66
CA SER A 18 -10.62 -13.41 4.70
C SER A 18 -9.86 -13.71 3.41
N ALA A 19 -8.82 -14.54 3.50
CA ALA A 19 -8.10 -15.07 2.34
C ALA A 19 -8.99 -15.84 1.35
N LYS A 20 -10.09 -16.43 1.84
CA LYS A 20 -11.07 -17.12 1.00
C LYS A 20 -11.83 -16.12 0.15
N GLU A 21 -12.25 -15.00 0.74
CA GLU A 21 -12.98 -13.95 0.05
C GLU A 21 -12.09 -13.22 -0.96
N PHE A 22 -10.82 -12.95 -0.61
CA PHE A 22 -9.83 -12.42 -1.54
C PHE A 22 -9.73 -13.24 -2.83
N ARG A 23 -9.60 -14.57 -2.73
CA ARG A 23 -9.49 -15.47 -3.90
C ARG A 23 -10.74 -15.51 -4.77
N ARG A 24 -11.91 -15.14 -4.23
CA ARG A 24 -13.16 -15.06 -4.99
C ARG A 24 -13.26 -13.76 -5.78
N GLN A 25 -12.57 -12.71 -5.32
CA GLN A 25 -12.68 -11.37 -5.88
C GLN A 25 -11.50 -11.00 -6.79
N TYR A 26 -10.32 -11.60 -6.60
CA TYR A 26 -9.10 -11.21 -7.30
C TYR A 26 -8.35 -12.41 -7.89
N ASN A 27 -7.87 -12.25 -9.12
CA ASN A 27 -6.92 -13.15 -9.77
C ASN A 27 -5.50 -12.57 -9.64
N VAL A 28 -4.65 -13.24 -8.86
CA VAL A 28 -3.25 -12.82 -8.67
C VAL A 28 -2.39 -13.36 -9.81
N LEU A 29 -1.53 -12.50 -10.36
CA LEU A 29 -0.62 -12.78 -11.45
C LEU A 29 0.82 -12.82 -10.91
N GLU A 30 1.79 -12.32 -11.67
CA GLU A 30 3.20 -12.33 -11.30
C GLU A 30 3.56 -11.30 -10.21
N GLU A 31 4.67 -11.57 -9.54
CA GLU A 31 5.34 -10.61 -8.67
C GLU A 31 5.95 -9.49 -9.51
N ILE A 32 5.70 -8.24 -9.12
CA ILE A 32 6.21 -7.04 -9.78
C ILE A 32 7.20 -6.25 -8.92
N GLY A 33 7.36 -6.63 -7.65
CA GLY A 33 8.34 -6.01 -6.77
C GLY A 33 8.44 -6.69 -5.41
N ARG A 34 9.63 -6.61 -4.81
CA ARG A 34 9.92 -7.16 -3.49
C ARG A 34 10.95 -6.31 -2.77
N GLY A 35 10.70 -6.04 -1.49
CA GLY A 35 11.64 -5.30 -0.66
C GLY A 35 11.29 -5.36 0.82
N GLY A 36 11.90 -4.47 1.62
CA GLY A 36 11.71 -4.42 3.07
C GLY A 36 10.29 -4.08 3.54
N PHE A 37 9.38 -3.76 2.62
CA PHE A 37 7.97 -3.44 2.90
C PHE A 37 7.02 -4.58 2.52
N GLY A 38 7.54 -5.71 2.03
CA GLY A 38 6.74 -6.83 1.57
C GLY A 38 6.92 -7.12 0.07
N ILE A 39 5.97 -7.87 -0.47
CA ILE A 39 5.97 -8.34 -1.86
C ILE A 39 4.77 -7.74 -2.56
N VAL A 40 4.94 -7.21 -3.77
CA VAL A 40 3.88 -6.63 -4.58
C VAL A 40 3.62 -7.52 -5.79
N TYR A 41 2.37 -7.90 -5.99
CA TYR A 41 1.92 -8.69 -7.12
C TYR A 41 1.03 -7.86 -8.05
N ARG A 42 1.14 -8.13 -9.35
CA ARG A 42 0.10 -7.74 -10.30
C ARG A 42 -1.13 -8.61 -10.06
N ALA A 43 -2.32 -8.03 -10.10
CA ALA A 43 -3.56 -8.78 -10.04
C ALA A 43 -4.68 -8.08 -10.81
N THR A 44 -5.81 -8.78 -10.93
CA THR A 44 -7.01 -8.27 -11.61
C THR A 44 -8.24 -8.59 -10.76
N ARG A 45 -9.11 -7.61 -10.53
CA ARG A 45 -10.41 -7.83 -9.89
C ARG A 45 -11.35 -8.54 -10.88
N ILE A 46 -11.96 -9.62 -10.42
CA ILE A 46 -12.73 -10.54 -11.28
C ILE A 46 -14.04 -9.90 -11.75
N ALA A 47 -14.69 -9.08 -10.91
CA ALA A 47 -16.02 -8.53 -11.19
C ALA A 47 -16.06 -7.61 -12.42
N ASP A 48 -14.98 -6.86 -12.67
CA ASP A 48 -14.92 -5.81 -13.68
C ASP A 48 -13.59 -5.77 -14.47
N ASN A 49 -12.73 -6.77 -14.28
CA ASN A 49 -11.39 -6.84 -14.85
C ASN A 49 -10.49 -5.64 -14.49
N LEU A 50 -10.75 -4.95 -13.37
CA LEU A 50 -9.94 -3.82 -12.94
C LEU A 50 -8.50 -4.27 -12.63
N PRO A 51 -7.47 -3.68 -13.26
CA PRO A 51 -6.09 -3.92 -12.89
C PRO A 51 -5.78 -3.36 -11.49
N VAL A 52 -5.15 -4.18 -10.65
CA VAL A 52 -4.80 -3.81 -9.28
C VAL A 52 -3.38 -4.27 -8.92
N ALA A 53 -2.84 -3.69 -7.86
CA ALA A 53 -1.60 -4.14 -7.22
C ALA A 53 -1.95 -4.72 -5.84
N VAL A 54 -1.37 -5.86 -5.50
CA VAL A 54 -1.59 -6.52 -4.21
C VAL A 54 -0.28 -6.57 -3.46
N LYS A 55 -0.17 -5.79 -2.39
CA LYS A 55 0.98 -5.81 -1.50
C LYS A 55 0.73 -6.79 -0.35
N PHE A 56 1.54 -7.85 -0.29
CA PHE A 56 1.56 -8.79 0.80
C PHE A 56 2.58 -8.37 1.86
N VAL A 57 2.11 -8.20 3.10
CA VAL A 57 2.93 -7.85 4.27
C VAL A 57 2.77 -8.94 5.32
N GLU A 58 3.85 -9.66 5.62
CA GLU A 58 3.85 -10.65 6.71
C GLU A 58 3.63 -9.96 8.06
N HIS A 59 2.96 -10.63 9.00
CA HIS A 59 2.70 -10.10 10.35
C HIS A 59 3.96 -9.56 11.05
N LYS A 60 5.08 -10.28 10.92
CA LYS A 60 6.38 -9.89 11.50
C LYS A 60 7.04 -8.66 10.86
N HIS A 61 6.58 -8.26 9.67
CA HIS A 61 7.10 -7.11 8.92
C HIS A 61 6.19 -5.88 9.02
N VAL A 62 5.06 -5.98 9.74
CA VAL A 62 4.20 -4.83 10.04
C VAL A 62 4.94 -3.90 11.01
N ARG A 63 5.28 -2.69 10.55
CA ARG A 63 6.03 -1.71 11.35
C ARG A 63 5.19 -1.03 12.42
N GLU A 64 3.94 -0.77 12.09
CA GLU A 64 3.02 -0.02 12.94
C GLU A 64 1.62 -0.60 12.79
N TRP A 65 0.94 -0.73 13.93
CA TRP A 65 -0.39 -1.31 14.03
C TRP A 65 -1.37 -0.24 14.49
N THR A 66 -2.60 -0.32 13.99
CA THR A 66 -3.71 0.55 14.38
C THR A 66 -4.96 -0.28 14.59
N MET A 67 -5.78 0.13 15.55
CA MET A 67 -7.07 -0.47 15.83
C MET A 67 -8.15 0.30 15.07
N THR A 68 -8.91 -0.38 14.20
CA THR A 68 -10.03 0.20 13.46
C THR A 68 -11.21 -0.75 13.51
N CYS A 69 -12.38 -0.28 13.94
CA CYS A 69 -13.60 -1.10 14.07
C CYS A 69 -13.37 -2.44 14.80
N ASN A 70 -12.62 -2.40 15.92
CA ASN A 70 -12.22 -3.57 16.73
C ASN A 70 -11.33 -4.59 16.00
N GLN A 71 -10.69 -4.20 14.90
CA GLN A 71 -9.74 -5.03 14.17
C GLN A 71 -8.36 -4.39 14.15
N LEU A 72 -7.34 -5.19 14.48
CA LEU A 72 -5.94 -4.78 14.45
C LEU A 72 -5.41 -4.92 13.02
N ILE A 73 -5.04 -3.80 12.41
CA ILE A 73 -4.58 -3.72 11.02
C ILE A 73 -3.26 -2.96 10.92
N PRO A 74 -2.47 -3.13 9.84
CA PRO A 74 -1.33 -2.28 9.58
C PRO A 74 -1.78 -0.83 9.45
N SER A 75 -1.07 0.11 10.09
CA SER A 75 -1.37 1.54 9.97
C SER A 75 -1.35 2.02 8.52
N GLU A 76 -0.59 1.35 7.64
CA GLU A 76 -0.61 1.59 6.20
C GLU A 76 -2.02 1.54 5.59
N VAL A 77 -2.86 0.57 5.99
CA VAL A 77 -4.25 0.47 5.51
C VAL A 77 -5.06 1.70 5.95
N CYS A 78 -4.92 2.10 7.21
CA CYS A 78 -5.59 3.27 7.77
C CYS A 78 -5.15 4.57 7.06
N HIS A 79 -3.84 4.72 6.80
CA HIS A 79 -3.30 5.90 6.14
C HIS A 79 -3.77 6.01 4.68
N LEU A 80 -3.77 4.91 3.92
CA LEU A 80 -4.25 4.91 2.54
C LEU A 80 -5.76 5.20 2.46
N GLU A 81 -6.55 4.66 3.39
CA GLU A 81 -8.00 4.97 3.46
C GLU A 81 -8.24 6.45 3.82
N THR A 82 -7.49 6.98 4.78
CA THR A 82 -7.59 8.39 5.19
C THR A 82 -7.23 9.33 4.05
N CYS A 83 -6.18 9.02 3.28
CA CYS A 83 -5.67 9.86 2.20
C CYS A 83 -6.33 9.63 0.83
N LYS A 84 -7.44 8.90 0.75
CA LYS A 84 -8.08 8.54 -0.54
C LYS A 84 -8.56 9.73 -1.39
N ASP A 85 -8.73 10.90 -0.77
CA ASP A 85 -9.14 12.16 -1.41
C ASP A 85 -7.96 13.09 -1.72
N VAL A 86 -6.72 12.63 -1.52
CA VAL A 86 -5.49 13.39 -1.80
C VAL A 86 -4.98 13.04 -3.21
N PRO A 87 -4.94 13.98 -4.16
CA PRO A 87 -4.34 13.75 -5.47
C PRO A 87 -2.88 13.30 -5.37
N GLY A 88 -2.46 12.37 -6.22
CA GLY A 88 -1.10 11.83 -6.24
C GLY A 88 -0.83 10.73 -5.21
N VAL A 89 -1.76 10.42 -4.31
CA VAL A 89 -1.67 9.27 -3.39
C VAL A 89 -2.35 8.06 -4.02
N ILE A 90 -1.67 6.91 -3.97
CA ILE A 90 -2.22 5.64 -4.45
C ILE A 90 -3.46 5.27 -3.63
N ARG A 91 -4.56 4.97 -4.30
CA ARG A 91 -5.82 4.64 -3.63
C ARG A 91 -5.84 3.20 -3.14
N LEU A 92 -6.28 3.02 -1.89
CA LEU A 92 -6.72 1.74 -1.38
C LEU A 92 -8.02 1.34 -2.09
N ILE A 93 -8.08 0.09 -2.57
CA ILE A 93 -9.30 -0.51 -3.10
C ILE A 93 -9.92 -1.42 -2.05
N ASP A 94 -9.11 -2.25 -1.40
CA ASP A 94 -9.54 -3.19 -0.37
C ASP A 94 -8.34 -3.71 0.42
N TRP A 95 -8.58 -4.51 1.45
CA TRP A 95 -7.54 -5.25 2.14
C TRP A 95 -8.09 -6.55 2.72
N PHE A 96 -7.23 -7.54 2.90
CA PHE A 96 -7.59 -8.83 3.45
C PHE A 96 -6.52 -9.30 4.42
N ALA A 97 -6.91 -10.16 5.36
CA ALA A 97 -6.02 -10.81 6.30
C ALA A 97 -5.98 -12.32 6.04
N ASN A 98 -4.84 -12.91 6.37
CA ASN A 98 -4.67 -14.36 6.43
C ASN A 98 -3.73 -14.72 7.58
N SER A 99 -3.53 -16.02 7.79
CA SER A 99 -2.67 -16.53 8.87
C SER A 99 -1.21 -16.07 8.78
N LYS A 100 -0.73 -15.63 7.60
CA LYS A 100 0.65 -15.17 7.38
C LYS A 100 0.80 -13.65 7.42
N GLY A 101 -0.25 -12.89 7.13
CA GLY A 101 -0.17 -11.44 7.06
C GLY A 101 -1.37 -10.79 6.38
N PHE A 102 -1.12 -9.62 5.79
CA PHE A 102 -2.11 -8.78 5.13
C PHE A 102 -1.88 -8.71 3.63
N LEU A 103 -2.98 -8.64 2.87
CA LEU A 103 -3.04 -8.40 1.44
C LEU A 103 -3.68 -7.02 1.25
N ILE A 104 -2.90 -6.01 0.91
CA ILE A 104 -3.36 -4.64 0.70
C ILE A 104 -3.57 -4.46 -0.80
N VAL A 105 -4.83 -4.26 -1.22
CA VAL A 105 -5.22 -4.11 -2.62
C VAL A 105 -5.29 -2.63 -2.97
N MET A 106 -4.47 -2.21 -3.92
CA MET A 106 -4.31 -0.82 -4.33
C MET A 106 -4.61 -0.66 -5.81
N GLU A 107 -4.95 0.55 -6.22
CA GLU A 107 -5.03 0.86 -7.64
C GLU A 107 -3.67 0.60 -8.33
N ARG A 108 -3.74 0.20 -9.59
CA ARG A 108 -2.55 0.03 -10.42
C ARG A 108 -2.80 0.70 -11.77
N PRO A 109 -2.28 1.92 -11.97
CA PRO A 109 -2.38 2.60 -13.25
C PRO A 109 -1.81 1.73 -14.37
N GLU A 110 -2.48 1.70 -15.52
CA GLU A 110 -1.91 1.10 -16.72
C GLU A 110 -0.84 2.04 -17.29
N ASN A 111 0.22 1.46 -17.87
CA ASN A 111 1.34 2.21 -18.47
C ASN A 111 2.07 3.15 -17.49
N CYS A 112 2.12 2.82 -16.20
CA CYS A 112 3.00 3.51 -15.26
C CYS A 112 4.41 2.89 -15.25
N MET A 113 5.40 3.75 -15.06
CA MET A 113 6.79 3.39 -14.81
C MET A 113 7.17 4.02 -13.48
N ASP A 114 7.87 3.28 -12.62
CA ASP A 114 8.40 3.89 -11.42
C ASP A 114 9.54 4.86 -11.78
N ILE A 115 9.80 5.83 -10.89
CA ILE A 115 10.78 6.88 -11.18
C ILE A 115 12.20 6.33 -11.33
N PHE A 116 12.49 5.19 -10.71
CA PHE A 116 13.79 4.55 -10.80
C PHE A 116 13.98 3.88 -12.16
N ASP A 117 12.98 3.15 -12.65
CA ASP A 117 12.94 2.58 -13.99
C ASP A 117 12.99 3.67 -15.06
N LEU A 118 12.32 4.80 -14.84
CA LEU A 118 12.36 5.96 -15.72
C LEU A 118 13.80 6.48 -15.88
N ILE A 119 14.49 6.72 -14.76
CA ILE A 119 15.87 7.21 -14.77
C ILE A 119 16.84 6.14 -15.31
N SER A 120 16.60 4.87 -14.99
CA SER A 120 17.43 3.77 -15.45
C SER A 120 17.31 3.54 -16.96
N THR A 121 16.12 3.75 -17.53
CA THR A 121 15.83 3.53 -18.95
C THR A 121 16.25 4.71 -19.81
N TYR A 122 15.93 5.94 -19.37
CA TYR A 122 16.11 7.16 -20.19
C TYR A 122 17.25 8.06 -19.73
N GLY A 123 17.92 7.71 -18.63
CA GLY A 123 19.00 8.49 -18.05
C GLY A 123 18.47 9.60 -17.13
N ARG A 124 19.34 10.60 -16.89
CA ARG A 124 19.00 11.71 -15.99
C ARG A 124 17.87 12.55 -16.61
N LEU A 125 16.86 12.86 -15.79
CA LEU A 125 15.82 13.80 -16.18
C LEU A 125 16.41 15.20 -16.32
N ASP A 126 15.94 15.96 -17.30
CA ASP A 126 16.19 17.38 -17.38
C ASP A 126 15.52 18.11 -16.19
N GLU A 127 15.98 19.32 -15.92
CA GLU A 127 15.54 20.08 -14.75
C GLU A 127 14.05 20.39 -14.79
N ASP A 128 13.47 20.66 -15.96
CA ASP A 128 12.06 21.03 -16.08
C ASP A 128 11.16 19.82 -15.80
N THR A 129 11.50 18.65 -16.35
CA THR A 129 10.81 17.39 -16.07
C THR A 129 10.94 17.02 -14.59
N ALA A 130 12.14 17.09 -14.03
CA ALA A 130 12.38 16.78 -12.62
C ALA A 130 11.59 17.73 -11.70
N ARG A 131 11.56 19.04 -12.01
CA ARG A 131 10.79 20.05 -11.28
C ARG A 131 9.31 19.75 -11.32
N ALA A 132 8.76 19.40 -12.49
CA ALA A 132 7.35 19.08 -12.65
C ALA A 132 6.91 17.86 -11.82
N ILE A 133 7.76 16.82 -11.74
CA ILE A 133 7.51 15.65 -10.88
C ILE A 133 7.60 16.06 -9.41
N PHE A 134 8.62 16.83 -9.04
CA PHE A 134 8.84 17.24 -7.65
C PHE A 134 7.70 18.10 -7.11
N ILE A 135 7.15 19.02 -7.92
CA ILE A 135 5.98 19.83 -7.57
C ILE A 135 4.80 18.91 -7.21
N GLN A 136 4.50 17.90 -8.02
CA GLN A 136 3.41 16.95 -7.75
C GLN A 136 3.61 16.21 -6.42
N VAL A 137 4.84 15.78 -6.13
CA VAL A 137 5.17 15.12 -4.86
C VAL A 137 4.95 16.08 -3.68
N VAL A 138 5.46 17.31 -3.76
CA VAL A 138 5.30 18.31 -2.70
C VAL A 138 3.83 18.65 -2.49
N ASP A 139 3.07 18.90 -3.55
CA ASP A 139 1.64 19.20 -3.47
C ASP A 139 0.84 18.08 -2.81
N SER A 140 1.15 16.83 -3.15
CA SER A 140 0.51 15.65 -2.54
C SER A 140 0.77 15.58 -1.04
N VAL A 141 2.02 15.81 -0.62
CA VAL A 141 2.45 15.75 0.79
C VAL A 141 1.89 16.90 1.60
N CYS A 142 1.92 18.11 1.05
CA CYS A 142 1.32 19.29 1.66
C CYS A 142 -0.19 19.11 1.84
N THR A 143 -0.89 18.58 0.83
CA THR A 143 -2.33 18.32 0.89
C THR A 143 -2.65 17.26 1.95
N MET A 144 -1.87 16.17 2.00
CA MET A 144 -2.02 15.13 3.01
C MET A 144 -1.88 15.68 4.43
N TYR A 145 -0.85 16.49 4.68
CA TYR A 145 -0.65 17.10 6.00
C TYR A 145 -1.77 18.10 6.33
N ALA A 146 -2.12 18.98 5.39
CA ALA A 146 -3.11 20.04 5.63
C ALA A 146 -4.52 19.49 5.90
N LYS A 147 -4.92 18.41 5.21
CA LYS A 147 -6.25 17.81 5.37
C LYS A 147 -6.33 16.83 6.54
N HIS A 148 -5.31 15.99 6.71
CA HIS A 148 -5.38 14.80 7.57
C HIS A 148 -4.36 14.80 8.71
N GLY A 149 -3.45 15.77 8.77
CA GLY A 149 -2.37 15.80 9.76
C GLY A 149 -1.35 14.66 9.59
N LEU A 150 -1.38 13.96 8.45
CA LEU A 150 -0.53 12.81 8.18
C LEU A 150 0.80 13.22 7.57
N ILE A 151 1.88 12.63 8.07
CA ILE A 151 3.23 12.77 7.54
C ILE A 151 3.65 11.38 7.02
N HIS A 152 4.06 11.28 5.76
CA HIS A 152 4.33 10.00 5.11
C HIS A 152 5.53 9.26 5.74
N ARG A 153 6.54 10.03 6.23
CA ARG A 153 7.77 9.56 6.91
C ARG A 153 8.70 8.66 6.10
N ASP A 154 8.28 8.09 4.97
CA ASP A 154 9.12 7.23 4.13
C ASP A 154 9.05 7.63 2.64
N ILE A 155 9.06 8.93 2.37
CA ILE A 155 9.15 9.44 0.99
C ILE A 155 10.58 9.19 0.53
N LYS A 156 10.74 8.24 -0.36
CA LYS A 156 12.01 7.94 -1.01
C LYS A 156 11.83 8.11 -2.50
N VAL A 157 12.67 8.96 -3.07
CA VAL A 157 13.14 8.68 -4.44
C VAL A 157 13.95 7.41 -4.24
N ILE A 158 13.56 6.27 -4.81
CA ILE A 158 14.44 5.09 -4.79
C ILE A 158 15.68 5.50 -5.60
N MET A 159 16.68 5.99 -4.86
CA MET A 159 18.01 6.40 -5.29
C MET A 159 18.93 5.51 -4.47
N GLY A 160 19.28 4.35 -5.00
CA GLY A 160 20.16 3.43 -4.27
C GLY A 160 20.30 2.07 -4.93
N PHE A 161 21.18 1.97 -5.92
CA PHE A 161 22.13 0.87 -5.87
C PHE A 161 23.19 1.26 -4.83
N ALA A 162 23.17 0.57 -3.70
CA ALA A 162 24.38 0.38 -2.92
C ALA A 162 25.31 -0.53 -3.76
N ALA A 163 26.55 -0.07 -3.93
CA ALA A 163 27.70 -0.96 -3.98
C ALA A 163 28.22 -1.13 -2.55
#